data_AF-A0A537BY37-F1
#
_entry.id   AF-A0A537BY37-F1
#
_cell.length_a   1.000
_cell.length_b   1.000
_cell.length_c   1.000
_cell.angle_alpha   90.00
_cell.angle_beta   90.00
_cell.angle_gamma   90.00
#
_symmetry.space_group_name_H-M   'P 1'
#
loop_
_entity.id
_entity.type
_entity.pdbx_description
1 polymer ?
#
loop_
_entity_poly.entity_id
_entity_poly.type
_entity_poly.pdbx_seq_one_letter_code
_entity_poly.pdbx_strand_id
1 'polypeptide(L)'
;MNLKDWIGRTETVDDIVTAMPYAALSATLDREPARPKPGTPLPALWHWLYFLPLHRQSEIGPDGHARRGGFLPPVALPRRMWAGSQLQFHRPLRVG
;
A
#
# COMPACT_ATOMS: atom_id res chain seq x y z
N MET A 1 29.24 1.46 4.25
CA MET A 1 27.80 1.70 4.46
C MET A 1 27.23 0.53 5.23
N ASN A 2 26.49 0.76 6.32
CA ASN A 2 25.93 -0.29 7.15
C ASN A 2 24.42 -0.44 6.89
N LEU A 3 23.98 -1.61 6.41
CA LEU A 3 22.56 -1.85 6.13
C LEU A 3 21.69 -1.79 7.40
N LYS A 4 22.29 -2.01 8.58
CA LYS A 4 21.58 -1.97 9.87
C LYS A 4 21.03 -0.58 10.21
N ASP A 5 21.54 0.49 9.59
CA ASP A 5 21.10 1.88 9.82
C ASP A 5 19.66 2.14 9.33
N TRP A 6 19.06 1.19 8.60
CA TRP A 6 17.66 1.22 8.15
C TRP A 6 16.70 0.48 9.08
N ILE A 7 17.20 -0.29 10.05
CA ILE A 7 16.36 -1.02 11.00
C ILE A 7 15.67 -0.01 11.92
N GLY A 8 14.36 -0.20 12.13
CA GLY A 8 13.55 0.65 13.01
C GLY A 8 13.06 1.96 12.38
N ARG A 9 13.36 2.22 11.10
CA ARG A 9 12.77 3.35 10.38
C ARG A 9 11.27 3.14 10.18
N THR A 10 10.52 4.22 10.33
CA THR A 10 9.07 4.26 10.14
C THR A 10 8.71 5.37 9.17
N GLU A 11 7.67 5.13 8.38
CA GLU A 11 7.00 6.16 7.57
C GLU A 11 5.52 6.13 7.93
N THR A 12 4.87 7.29 7.90
CA THR A 12 3.46 7.44 8.25
C THR A 12 2.80 8.32 7.21
N VAL A 13 1.63 7.89 6.76
CA VAL A 13 0.78 8.61 5.81
C VAL A 13 -0.65 8.55 6.32
N ASP A 14 -1.35 9.66 6.15
CA ASP A 14 -2.77 9.78 6.43
C ASP A 14 -3.52 9.87 5.10
N ASP A 15 -4.65 9.17 5.02
CA ASP A 15 -5.53 9.14 3.85
C ASP A 15 -6.96 8.83 4.31
N ILE A 16 -7.92 9.13 3.44
CA ILE A 16 -9.33 8.82 3.66
C ILE A 16 -9.66 7.54 2.89
N VAL A 17 -10.32 6.61 3.55
CA VAL A 17 -10.88 5.43 2.88
C VAL A 17 -12.07 5.87 2.03
N THR A 18 -11.80 6.29 0.80
CA THR A 18 -12.85 6.71 -0.13
C THR A 18 -13.62 5.52 -0.72
N ALA A 19 -14.82 5.77 -1.25
CA ALA A 19 -15.65 4.72 -1.83
C ALA A 19 -15.11 4.15 -3.16
N MET A 20 -14.21 4.86 -3.85
CA MET A 20 -13.80 4.51 -5.20
C MET A 20 -12.92 3.24 -5.26
N PRO A 21 -11.84 3.09 -4.47
CA PRO A 21 -11.03 1.86 -4.54
C PRO A 21 -11.79 0.61 -4.15
N TYR A 22 -12.79 0.72 -3.25
CA TYR A 22 -13.73 -0.36 -2.95
C TYR A 22 -14.49 -0.80 -4.22
N ALA A 23 -15.09 0.15 -4.93
CA ALA A 23 -15.85 -0.13 -6.14
C ALA A 23 -14.95 -0.72 -7.26
N ALA A 24 -13.73 -0.18 -7.41
CA ALA A 24 -12.75 -0.66 -8.38
C ALA A 24 -12.30 -2.11 -8.11
N LEU A 25 -12.01 -2.44 -6.85
CA LEU A 25 -11.65 -3.81 -6.48
C LEU A 25 -12.84 -4.77 -6.62
N SER A 26 -14.04 -4.30 -6.30
CA SER A 26 -15.27 -5.07 -6.51
C SER A 26 -15.40 -5.46 -7.99
N ALA A 27 -15.25 -4.51 -8.92
CA ALA A 27 -15.26 -4.79 -10.35
C ALA A 27 -14.16 -5.77 -10.78
N THR A 28 -12.94 -5.60 -10.24
CA THR A 28 -11.79 -6.47 -10.55
C THR A 28 -12.03 -7.92 -10.14
N LEU A 29 -12.83 -8.13 -9.08
CA LEU A 29 -13.21 -9.44 -8.57
C LEU A 29 -14.56 -9.93 -9.11
N ASP A 30 -15.07 -9.31 -10.19
CA ASP A 30 -16.34 -9.64 -10.84
C ASP A 30 -17.56 -9.55 -9.89
N ARG A 31 -17.60 -8.48 -9.09
CA ARG A 31 -18.70 -8.12 -8.18
C ARG A 31 -19.29 -6.78 -8.57
N GLU A 32 -20.56 -6.57 -8.22
CA GLU A 32 -21.24 -5.29 -8.43
C GLU A 32 -20.40 -4.12 -7.88
N PRO A 33 -19.99 -3.15 -8.71
CA PRO A 33 -19.08 -2.06 -8.32
C PRO A 33 -19.82 -0.92 -7.63
N ALA A 34 -20.66 -1.24 -6.65
CA ALA A 34 -21.37 -0.25 -5.87
C ALA A 34 -20.40 0.62 -5.06
N ARG A 35 -20.66 1.93 -5.03
CA ARG A 35 -19.95 2.85 -4.14
C ARG A 35 -20.55 2.73 -2.73
N PRO A 36 -19.81 2.18 -1.74
CA PRO A 36 -20.33 1.99 -0.39
C PRO A 36 -20.60 3.33 0.31
N LYS A 37 -21.56 3.32 1.24
CA LYS A 37 -21.85 4.47 2.11
C LYS A 37 -20.73 4.67 3.15
N PRO A 38 -20.53 5.90 3.66
CA PRO A 38 -19.67 6.12 4.84
C PRO A 38 -20.04 5.20 6.00
N GLY A 39 -19.04 4.77 6.77
CA GLY A 39 -19.15 3.78 7.84
C GLY A 39 -19.11 2.31 7.37
N THR A 40 -19.19 2.02 6.07
CA THR A 40 -19.11 0.64 5.56
C THR A 40 -17.74 0.04 5.86
N PRO A 41 -17.65 -1.13 6.51
CA PRO A 41 -16.36 -1.77 6.79
C PRO A 41 -15.71 -2.28 5.51
N LEU A 42 -14.40 -2.11 5.39
CA LEU A 42 -13.61 -2.74 4.33
C LEU A 42 -13.49 -4.25 4.59
N PRO A 43 -13.62 -5.10 3.55
CA PRO A 43 -13.21 -6.49 3.62
C PRO A 43 -11.70 -6.61 3.92
N ALA A 44 -11.30 -7.76 4.47
CA ALA A 44 -9.90 -8.03 4.79
C ALA A 44 -9.00 -7.83 3.55
N LEU A 45 -7.82 -7.23 3.76
CA LEU A 45 -6.83 -6.89 2.74
C LEU A 45 -7.22 -5.78 1.74
N TRP A 46 -8.47 -5.32 1.70
CA TRP A 46 -8.87 -4.26 0.75
C TRP A 46 -8.22 -2.91 1.06
N HIS A 47 -7.72 -2.73 2.28
CA HIS A 47 -6.94 -1.56 2.70
C HIS A 47 -5.65 -1.37 1.88
N TRP A 48 -5.15 -2.40 1.19
CA TRP A 48 -3.95 -2.28 0.33
C TRP A 48 -4.14 -1.38 -0.89
N LEU A 49 -5.38 -1.03 -1.25
CA LEU A 49 -5.65 -0.03 -2.29
C LEU A 49 -5.70 1.40 -1.77
N TYR A 50 -5.45 1.58 -0.48
CA TYR A 50 -5.44 2.86 0.23
C TYR A 50 -4.03 3.07 0.79
N PHE A 51 -3.66 4.32 1.09
CA PHE A 51 -2.32 4.66 1.60
C PHE A 51 -1.19 4.24 0.65
N LEU A 52 -1.46 4.27 -0.66
CA LEU A 52 -0.50 3.86 -1.68
C LEU A 52 0.66 4.86 -1.73
N PRO A 53 1.93 4.40 -1.75
CA PRO A 53 3.07 5.30 -1.88
C PRO A 53 3.01 6.02 -3.24
N LEU A 54 2.97 7.35 -3.20
CA LEU A 54 2.92 8.20 -4.38
C LEU A 54 4.30 8.77 -4.66
N HIS A 55 5.01 8.18 -5.63
CA HIS A 55 6.29 8.69 -6.10
C HIS A 55 6.16 9.28 -7.48
N ARG A 56 6.89 10.37 -7.76
CA ARG A 56 6.96 10.93 -9.11
C ARG A 56 7.55 9.88 -10.05
N GLN A 57 7.15 9.88 -11.31
CA GLN A 57 7.74 8.96 -12.32
C GLN A 57 9.27 9.05 -12.36
N SER A 58 9.83 10.26 -12.16
CA SER A 58 11.27 10.50 -12.08
C SER A 58 11.95 9.86 -10.86
N GLU A 59 11.19 9.42 -9.87
CA GLU A 59 11.66 8.80 -8.61
C GLU A 59 11.37 7.30 -8.56
N ILE A 60 10.81 6.74 -9.63
CA ILE A 60 10.57 5.31 -9.77
C ILE A 60 11.83 4.66 -10.40
N GLY A 61 12.27 3.55 -9.80
CA GLY A 61 13.36 2.74 -10.31
C GLY A 61 12.93 1.82 -11.45
N PRO A 62 13.87 1.15 -12.12
CA PRO A 62 13.56 0.22 -13.22
C PRO A 62 12.71 -0.98 -12.78
N ASP A 63 12.61 -1.26 -11.48
CA ASP A 63 11.75 -2.29 -10.90
C ASP A 63 10.32 -1.81 -10.56
N GLY A 64 9.94 -0.60 -11.00
CA GLY A 64 8.59 -0.03 -10.80
C GLY A 64 8.31 0.49 -9.38
N HIS A 65 9.29 0.42 -8.49
CA HIS A 65 9.16 0.87 -7.10
C HIS A 65 9.98 2.14 -6.86
N ALA A 66 9.74 2.84 -5.73
CA ALA A 66 10.52 4.01 -5.32
C ALA A 66 12.03 3.75 -5.33
N ARG A 67 12.84 4.72 -5.78
CA ARG A 67 14.31 4.65 -5.72
C ARG A 67 14.80 4.27 -4.32
N ARG A 68 15.84 3.43 -4.28
CA ARG A 68 16.44 2.96 -3.03
C ARG A 68 17.34 4.05 -2.41
N GLY A 69 17.64 3.91 -1.13
CA GLY A 69 18.43 4.90 -0.37
C GLY A 69 17.58 5.86 0.47
N GLY A 70 16.26 5.88 0.28
CA GLY A 70 15.29 6.55 1.16
C GLY A 70 14.86 5.65 2.32
N PHE A 71 13.58 5.25 2.32
CA PHE A 71 13.03 4.35 3.35
C PHE A 71 13.67 2.96 3.37
N LEU A 72 14.08 2.43 2.21
CA LEU A 72 14.80 1.16 2.09
C LEU A 72 16.29 1.38 1.77
N PRO A 73 17.18 0.49 2.25
CA PRO A 73 18.61 0.61 1.99
C PRO A 73 18.94 0.49 0.48
N PRO A 74 20.05 1.09 0.01
CA PRO A 74 20.46 1.07 -1.40
C PRO A 74 21.08 -0.27 -1.80
N VAL A 75 20.28 -1.34 -1.76
CA VAL A 75 20.69 -2.68 -2.20
C VAL A 75 20.83 -2.72 -3.72
N ALA A 76 21.97 -3.20 -4.22
CA ALA A 76 22.33 -3.23 -5.65
C ALA A 76 21.75 -4.43 -6.43
N LEU A 77 20.66 -5.03 -5.96
CA LEU A 77 19.98 -6.12 -6.66
C LEU A 77 18.99 -5.58 -7.70
N PRO A 78 18.75 -6.29 -8.82
CA PRO A 78 18.02 -5.73 -9.96
C PRO A 78 16.52 -5.51 -9.68
N ARG A 79 15.90 -6.35 -8.85
CA ARG A 79 14.44 -6.32 -8.63
C ARG A 79 14.09 -6.61 -7.17
N ARG A 80 13.10 -5.89 -6.66
CA ARG A 80 12.42 -6.22 -5.40
C ARG A 80 11.25 -7.17 -5.65
N MET A 81 11.05 -8.09 -4.73
CA MET A 81 9.90 -8.98 -4.69
C MET A 81 9.30 -8.91 -3.29
N TRP A 82 7.97 -8.88 -3.24
CA TRP A 82 7.26 -9.10 -1.99
C TRP A 82 7.37 -10.58 -1.61
N ALA A 83 8.00 -10.87 -0.47
CA ALA A 83 8.22 -12.24 -0.02
C ALA A 83 7.02 -12.83 0.74
N GLY A 84 6.19 -11.97 1.34
CA GLY A 84 5.02 -12.37 2.12
C GLY A 84 4.70 -11.38 3.24
N SER A 85 3.59 -11.60 3.92
CA SER A 85 3.17 -10.79 5.07
C SER A 85 2.34 -11.62 6.04
N GLN A 86 2.41 -11.28 7.33
CA GLN A 86 1.52 -11.76 8.38
C GLN A 86 0.70 -10.59 8.89
N LEU A 87 -0.63 -10.72 8.89
CA LEU A 87 -1.55 -9.65 9.27
C LEU A 87 -2.50 -10.13 10.38
N GLN A 88 -2.73 -9.26 11.36
CA GLN A 88 -3.79 -9.40 12.36
C GLN A 88 -4.70 -8.19 12.27
N PHE A 89 -6.00 -8.42 12.12
CA PHE A 89 -7.00 -7.36 12.05
C PHE A 89 -7.66 -7.17 13.41
N HIS A 90 -7.34 -6.07 14.09
CA HIS A 90 -7.95 -5.76 15.39
C HIS A 90 -9.38 -5.23 15.24
N ARG A 91 -9.63 -4.41 14.22
CA ARG A 91 -10.92 -3.80 13.87
C ARG A 91 -10.95 -3.52 12.36
N PRO A 92 -12.13 -3.49 11.71
CA PRO A 92 -12.22 -3.10 10.32
C PRO A 92 -11.97 -1.60 10.15
N LEU A 93 -11.21 -1.24 9.11
CA LEU A 93 -11.24 0.12 8.56
C LEU A 93 -12.59 0.36 7.89
N ARG A 94 -13.05 1.61 7.89
CA ARG A 94 -14.36 1.98 7.36
C ARG A 94 -14.22 3.06 6.30
N VAL A 95 -15.11 3.02 5.31
CA VAL A 95 -15.22 4.06 4.29
C VAL A 95 -15.67 5.37 4.93
N GLY A 96 -15.08 6.50 4.52
CA GLY A 96 -15.41 7.84 5.02
C GLY A 96 -14.68 8.21 6.30
#